data_AF-A0A923NI66-F1
#
_entry.id   AF-A0A923NI66-F1
#
_cell.length_a   1.000
_cell.length_b   1.000
_cell.length_c   1.000
_cell.angle_alpha   90.00
_cell.angle_beta   90.00
_cell.angle_gamma   90.00
#
_symmetry.space_group_name_H-M   'P 1'
#
loop_
_entity.id
_entity.type
_entity.pdbx_description
1 polymer ?
#
loop_
_entity_poly.entity_id
_entity_poly.type
_entity_poly.pdbx_seq_one_letter_code
_entity_poly.pdbx_strand_id
1 'polypeptide(L)'
;MMKKRQFTLLMVLVLLFCSLTLSSCGQNSGDEELMDELAEPEITVKYLSGEYADQILKDGGEKVLGTISIDEAGNGDYDLTVNSMVIVESSITDEGYYVADKNLSETVPLDSEARVTYIKNKKKGPQVMDLNKFIAQVQDDAASQDKAGNSEEEKLYDVYIIGGSALMILARELPDA
;
A
#
# COMPACT_ATOMS: atom_id res chain seq x y z
N MET A 1 37.00 -64.36 10.31
CA MET A 1 36.49 -63.66 9.10
C MET A 1 35.01 -63.24 9.18
N MET A 2 34.27 -63.51 10.28
CA MET A 2 32.82 -63.19 10.41
C MET A 2 32.51 -61.77 10.93
N LYS A 3 33.41 -61.12 11.70
CA LYS A 3 33.17 -59.78 12.26
C LYS A 3 33.05 -58.67 11.21
N LYS A 4 33.78 -58.76 10.08
CA LYS A 4 33.68 -57.77 9.00
C LYS A 4 32.36 -57.86 8.24
N ARG A 5 31.87 -59.09 7.99
CA ARG A 5 30.55 -59.32 7.34
C ARG A 5 29.39 -58.83 8.21
N GLN A 6 29.47 -59.02 9.53
CA GLN A 6 28.45 -58.49 10.45
C GLN A 6 28.44 -56.96 10.50
N PHE A 7 29.61 -56.31 10.43
CA PHE A 7 29.70 -54.84 10.40
C PHE A 7 29.14 -54.26 9.09
N THR A 8 29.45 -54.87 7.95
CA THR A 8 28.91 -54.43 6.65
C THR A 8 27.39 -54.62 6.59
N LEU A 9 26.88 -55.72 7.15
CA LEU A 9 25.45 -56.02 7.16
C LEU A 9 24.68 -55.07 8.10
N LEU A 10 25.30 -54.68 9.22
CA LEU A 10 24.74 -53.69 10.15
C LEU A 10 24.73 -52.28 9.54
N MET A 11 25.75 -51.91 8.75
CA MET A 11 25.79 -50.62 8.07
C MET A 11 24.75 -50.51 6.94
N VAL A 12 24.51 -51.60 6.20
CA VAL A 12 23.44 -51.66 5.18
C VAL A 12 22.06 -51.59 5.84
N LEU A 13 21.87 -52.24 7.00
CA LEU A 13 20.61 -52.19 7.75
C LEU A 13 20.28 -50.78 8.26
N VAL A 14 21.29 -50.04 8.74
CA VAL A 14 21.12 -48.65 9.20
C VAL A 14 20.79 -47.71 8.04
N LEU A 15 21.45 -47.88 6.89
CA LEU A 15 21.14 -47.11 5.67
C LEU A 15 19.71 -47.37 5.16
N LEU A 16 19.23 -48.62 5.25
CA LEU A 16 17.85 -48.97 4.88
C LEU A 16 16.82 -48.35 5.84
N PHE A 17 17.17 -48.23 7.13
CA PHE A 17 16.31 -47.60 8.13
C PHE A 17 16.23 -46.07 7.95
N CYS A 18 17.32 -45.42 7.55
CA CYS A 18 17.34 -43.98 7.24
C CYS A 18 16.55 -43.62 5.98
N SER A 19 16.41 -44.55 5.01
CA SER A 19 15.55 -44.32 3.84
C SER A 19 14.05 -44.39 4.16
N LEU A 20 13.65 -45.12 5.21
CA LEU A 20 12.25 -45.23 5.62
C LEU A 20 11.74 -43.97 6.34
N THR A 21 12.63 -43.16 6.92
CA THR A 21 12.26 -41.88 7.56
C THR A 21 12.12 -40.72 6.58
N LEU A 22 12.54 -40.87 5.33
CA LEU A 22 12.39 -39.84 4.27
C LEU A 22 11.13 -40.02 3.41
N SER A 23 10.36 -41.11 3.61
CA SER A 23 9.12 -41.37 2.88
C SER A 23 7.85 -41.08 3.69
N SER A 24 7.96 -40.31 4.79
CA SER A 24 6.83 -39.89 5.64
C SER A 24 6.72 -38.36 5.77
N CYS A 25 7.07 -37.63 4.70
CA CYS A 25 6.57 -36.28 4.44
C CYS A 25 5.82 -36.33 3.11
N GLY A 26 4.64 -36.95 3.09
CA GLY A 26 3.86 -37.07 1.86
C GLY A 26 2.83 -38.18 1.85
N GLN A 27 1.95 -38.23 2.87
CA GLN A 27 0.54 -38.69 2.76
C GLN A 27 -0.06 -38.76 4.17
N ASN A 28 -0.53 -37.62 4.67
CA ASN A 28 -1.71 -37.62 5.53
C ASN A 28 -2.88 -37.22 4.65
N SER A 29 -3.52 -38.23 4.06
CA SER A 29 -4.89 -38.16 3.57
C SER A 29 -5.80 -38.07 4.79
N GLY A 30 -6.39 -36.89 5.00
CA GLY A 30 -7.36 -36.64 6.06
C GLY A 30 -7.08 -35.34 6.80
N ASP A 31 -7.35 -34.22 6.11
CA ASP A 31 -7.74 -32.92 6.69
C ASP A 31 -8.25 -32.08 5.50
N GLU A 32 -9.41 -32.46 4.97
CA GLU A 32 -10.23 -31.62 4.05
C GLU A 32 -11.01 -30.55 4.84
N GLU A 33 -10.36 -29.88 5.78
CA GLU A 33 -10.91 -28.74 6.53
C GLU A 33 -9.72 -28.12 7.28
N LEU A 34 -9.20 -26.97 6.81
CA LEU A 34 -8.19 -26.06 7.41
C LEU A 34 -7.17 -25.49 6.39
N MET A 35 -7.40 -25.65 5.09
CA MET A 35 -6.84 -24.76 4.07
C MET A 35 -7.96 -23.84 3.57
N ASP A 36 -8.49 -23.02 4.48
CA ASP A 36 -8.94 -21.71 4.03
C ASP A 36 -7.63 -21.03 3.58
N GLU A 37 -7.46 -21.02 2.27
CA GLU A 37 -6.51 -20.20 1.53
C GLU A 37 -6.13 -18.98 2.38
N LEU A 38 -4.84 -18.73 2.61
CA LEU A 38 -4.37 -17.46 3.17
C LEU A 38 -4.78 -16.37 2.18
N ALA A 39 -6.05 -15.98 2.21
CA ALA A 39 -6.67 -15.12 1.24
C ALA A 39 -5.98 -13.76 1.40
N GLU A 40 -5.33 -13.31 0.33
CA GLU A 40 -4.81 -11.96 0.29
C GLU A 40 -5.98 -11.02 0.63
N PRO A 41 -5.81 -10.12 1.62
CA PRO A 41 -6.90 -9.26 2.04
C PRO A 41 -7.38 -8.44 0.85
N GLU A 42 -8.70 -8.36 0.68
CA GLU A 42 -9.29 -7.52 -0.36
C GLU A 42 -8.82 -6.08 -0.17
N ILE A 43 -8.24 -5.50 -1.22
CA ILE A 43 -7.74 -4.12 -1.21
C ILE A 43 -8.95 -3.17 -1.19
N THR A 44 -9.40 -2.85 0.02
CA THR A 44 -10.50 -1.92 0.30
C THR A 44 -9.97 -0.63 0.92
N VAL A 45 -10.75 0.44 0.86
CA VAL A 45 -10.41 1.72 1.51
C VAL A 45 -10.14 1.51 3.00
N LYS A 46 -10.97 0.71 3.69
CA LYS A 46 -10.84 0.42 5.12
C LYS A 46 -9.54 -0.32 5.45
N TYR A 47 -9.15 -1.28 4.62
CA TYR A 47 -7.89 -2.00 4.78
C TYR A 47 -6.69 -1.06 4.60
N LEU A 48 -6.70 -0.27 3.53
CA LEU A 48 -5.64 0.69 3.22
C LEU A 48 -5.48 1.77 4.28
N SER A 49 -6.58 2.38 4.74
CA SER A 49 -6.57 3.45 5.75
C SER A 49 -6.38 2.96 7.19
N GLY A 50 -6.34 1.65 7.40
CA GLY A 50 -6.23 1.03 8.71
C GLY A 50 -4.97 0.18 8.80
N GLU A 51 -5.14 -1.15 8.73
CA GLU A 51 -4.07 -2.11 8.97
C GLU A 51 -2.84 -1.87 8.08
N TYR A 52 -3.03 -1.58 6.79
CA TYR A 52 -1.91 -1.39 5.88
C TYR A 52 -1.15 -0.08 6.13
N ALA A 53 -1.87 1.02 6.41
CA ALA A 53 -1.27 2.28 6.84
C ALA A 53 -0.43 2.10 8.13
N ASP A 54 -0.98 1.39 9.12
CA ASP A 54 -0.28 1.12 10.38
C ASP A 54 0.99 0.30 10.17
N GLN A 55 0.98 -0.66 9.25
CA GLN A 55 2.17 -1.45 8.87
C GLN A 55 3.24 -0.56 8.25
N ILE A 56 2.89 0.28 7.26
CA ILE A 56 3.85 1.19 6.62
C ILE A 56 4.51 2.10 7.66
N LEU A 57 3.72 2.68 8.56
CA LEU A 57 4.25 3.56 9.62
C LEU A 57 5.14 2.80 10.61
N LYS A 58 4.76 1.58 10.98
CA LYS A 58 5.56 0.72 11.87
C LYS A 58 6.91 0.35 11.26
N ASP A 59 6.95 0.18 9.94
CA ASP A 59 8.16 -0.16 9.19
C ASP A 59 9.05 1.06 8.90
N GLY A 60 8.73 2.21 9.48
CA GLY A 60 9.50 3.45 9.38
C GLY A 60 9.10 4.35 8.22
N GLY A 61 7.96 4.07 7.58
CA GLY A 61 7.34 4.99 6.64
C GLY A 61 6.81 6.24 7.35
N GLU A 62 6.64 7.29 6.57
CA GLU A 62 6.08 8.57 7.01
C GLU A 62 4.75 8.84 6.33
N LYS A 63 3.94 9.70 6.95
CA LYS A 63 2.67 10.17 6.40
C LYS A 63 2.69 11.68 6.24
N VAL A 64 2.44 12.15 5.03
CA VAL A 64 2.36 13.57 4.68
C VAL A 64 0.96 13.86 4.18
N LEU A 65 0.26 14.79 4.85
CA LEU A 65 -0.99 15.34 4.34
C LEU A 65 -0.66 16.45 3.36
N GLY A 66 -1.26 16.44 2.16
CA GLY A 66 -0.97 17.47 1.18
C GLY A 66 -1.84 17.43 -0.06
N THR A 67 -1.63 18.41 -0.92
CA THR A 67 -2.10 18.39 -2.31
C THR A 67 -0.99 17.82 -3.18
N ILE A 68 -1.34 17.19 -4.30
CA ILE A 68 -0.39 16.39 -5.07
C ILE A 68 -0.33 16.83 -6.53
N SER A 69 0.84 16.67 -7.13
CA SER A 69 1.03 16.66 -8.58
C SER A 69 1.86 15.45 -9.00
N ILE A 70 1.61 14.94 -10.20
CA ILE A 70 2.31 13.75 -10.73
C ILE A 70 2.85 14.06 -12.11
N ASP A 71 4.16 13.95 -12.24
CA ASP A 71 4.91 14.27 -13.45
C ASP A 71 5.67 13.02 -13.94
N GLU A 72 5.83 12.88 -15.26
CA GLU A 72 6.60 11.77 -15.83
C GLU A 72 8.11 12.02 -15.60
N ALA A 73 8.78 11.09 -14.91
CA ALA A 73 10.21 11.15 -14.62
C ALA A 73 11.08 10.65 -15.81
N GLY A 74 10.43 10.02 -16.80
CA GLY A 74 11.04 9.43 -17.99
C GLY A 74 10.99 7.89 -17.97
N ASN A 75 11.09 7.26 -19.15
CA ASN A 75 10.97 5.81 -19.33
C ASN A 75 9.66 5.17 -18.82
N GLY A 76 8.61 5.97 -18.61
CA GLY A 76 7.33 5.51 -18.07
C GLY A 76 7.24 5.51 -16.54
N ASP A 77 8.28 5.96 -15.85
CA ASP A 77 8.25 6.19 -14.40
C ASP A 77 7.64 7.56 -14.07
N TYR A 78 7.11 7.71 -12.86
CA TYR A 78 6.46 8.94 -12.40
C TYR A 78 7.05 9.42 -11.09
N ASP A 79 7.13 10.74 -10.94
CA ASP A 79 7.44 11.41 -9.67
C ASP A 79 6.16 12.02 -9.10
N LEU A 80 5.97 11.85 -7.79
CA LEU A 80 4.91 12.46 -7.00
C LEU A 80 5.48 13.65 -6.23
N THR A 81 4.91 14.84 -6.44
CA THR A 81 5.18 16.00 -5.60
C THR A 81 4.02 16.19 -4.62
N VAL A 82 4.35 16.39 -3.34
CA VAL A 82 3.39 16.62 -2.26
C VAL A 82 3.62 18.02 -1.68
N ASN A 83 2.67 18.92 -1.85
CA ASN A 83 2.64 20.21 -1.16
C ASN A 83 1.97 20.01 0.20
N SER A 84 2.76 20.10 1.26
CA SER A 84 2.35 19.74 2.61
C SER A 84 1.30 20.71 3.17
N MET A 85 0.19 20.15 3.61
CA MET A 85 -0.93 20.88 4.21
C MET A 85 -1.10 20.49 5.68
N VAL A 86 -1.79 21.34 6.43
CA VAL A 86 -2.23 21.06 7.81
C VAL A 86 -3.67 21.51 8.01
N ILE A 87 -4.45 20.70 8.72
CA ILE A 87 -5.80 21.07 9.15
C ILE A 87 -5.67 21.74 10.51
N VAL A 88 -6.17 22.98 10.61
CA VAL A 88 -6.12 23.78 11.83
C VAL A 88 -7.53 24.03 12.33
N GLU A 89 -7.82 23.59 13.55
CA GLU A 89 -9.09 23.87 14.22
C GLU A 89 -9.28 25.38 14.41
N SER A 90 -10.50 25.84 14.20
CA SER A 90 -10.82 27.25 14.11
C SER A 90 -12.28 27.49 14.48
N SER A 91 -12.50 28.29 15.52
CA SER A 91 -13.85 28.75 15.88
C SER A 91 -14.35 29.94 15.03
N ILE A 92 -13.53 30.44 14.10
CA ILE A 92 -13.85 31.60 13.26
C ILE A 92 -14.37 31.21 11.87
N THR A 93 -14.22 29.95 11.46
CA THR A 93 -14.77 29.43 10.21
C THR A 93 -16.05 28.67 10.50
N ASP A 94 -17.01 28.73 9.58
CA ASP A 94 -18.31 28.03 9.74
C ASP A 94 -18.12 26.50 9.82
N GLU A 95 -17.00 25.99 9.29
CA GLU A 95 -16.64 24.57 9.25
C GLU A 95 -15.90 24.09 10.50
N GLY A 96 -15.54 24.98 11.42
CA GLY A 96 -14.78 24.61 12.63
C GLY A 96 -13.29 24.35 12.39
N TYR A 97 -12.81 24.45 11.15
CA TYR A 97 -11.39 24.34 10.78
C TYR A 97 -11.06 25.16 9.52
N TYR A 98 -9.76 25.26 9.20
CA TYR A 98 -9.27 25.64 7.87
C TYR A 98 -8.06 24.78 7.50
N VAL A 99 -7.78 24.68 6.20
CA VAL A 99 -6.59 23.99 5.69
C VAL A 99 -5.54 25.04 5.35
N ALA A 100 -4.32 24.84 5.84
CA ALA A 100 -3.21 25.77 5.66
C ALA A 100 -2.01 25.08 4.99
N ASP A 101 -1.33 25.81 4.11
CA ASP A 101 -0.07 25.39 3.52
C ASP A 101 1.08 25.52 4.52
N LYS A 102 1.88 24.47 4.65
CA LYS A 102 3.09 24.46 5.50
C LYS A 102 4.30 25.12 4.82
N ASN A 103 4.17 25.55 3.56
CA ASN A 103 5.25 26.02 2.68
C ASN A 103 6.38 24.99 2.56
N LEU A 104 6.02 23.70 2.58
CA LEU A 104 6.94 22.58 2.45
C LEU A 104 6.46 21.70 1.30
N SER A 105 7.34 21.43 0.36
CA SER A 105 7.07 20.58 -0.80
C SER A 105 8.16 19.52 -0.90
N GLU A 106 7.78 18.31 -1.22
CA GLU A 106 8.68 17.18 -1.39
C GLU A 106 8.30 16.41 -2.64
N THR A 107 9.29 16.05 -3.45
CA THR A 107 9.13 15.22 -4.65
C THR A 107 9.83 13.88 -4.42
N VAL A 108 9.09 12.80 -4.60
CA VAL A 108 9.59 11.43 -4.47
C VAL A 108 9.14 10.58 -5.65
N PRO A 109 9.89 9.52 -6.02
CA PRO A 109 9.41 8.54 -6.98
C PRO A 109 8.07 7.93 -6.53
N LEU A 110 7.13 7.83 -7.48
CA LEU A 110 5.88 7.11 -7.30
C LEU A 110 6.12 5.62 -7.55
N ASP A 111 5.86 4.80 -6.54
CA ASP A 111 6.02 3.35 -6.67
C ASP A 111 5.07 2.82 -7.77
N SER A 112 5.58 1.97 -8.66
CA SER A 112 4.80 1.41 -9.78
C SER A 112 3.61 0.55 -9.34
N GLU A 113 3.62 0.08 -8.09
CA GLU A 113 2.55 -0.72 -7.49
C GLU A 113 1.76 0.07 -6.43
N ALA A 114 1.96 1.39 -6.36
CA ALA A 114 1.37 2.24 -5.35
C ALA A 114 -0.15 2.05 -5.24
N ARG A 115 -0.62 1.92 -4.00
CA ARG A 115 -2.05 1.75 -3.70
C ARG A 115 -2.70 3.12 -3.58
N VAL A 116 -3.75 3.37 -4.37
CA VAL A 116 -4.34 4.70 -4.47
C VAL A 116 -5.84 4.69 -4.27
N THR A 117 -6.34 5.74 -3.62
CA THR A 117 -7.78 6.04 -3.59
C THR A 117 -8.06 7.42 -4.15
N TYR A 118 -9.27 7.60 -4.66
CA TYR A 118 -9.70 8.85 -5.27
C TYR A 118 -11.15 9.16 -4.93
N ILE A 119 -11.46 10.45 -4.69
CA ILE A 119 -12.82 10.95 -4.48
C ILE A 119 -13.31 11.62 -5.77
N LYS A 120 -14.12 10.90 -6.56
CA LYS A 120 -14.82 11.50 -7.71
C LYS A 120 -15.96 12.42 -7.31
N ASN A 121 -16.56 12.15 -6.16
CA ASN A 121 -17.71 12.87 -5.65
C ASN A 121 -17.72 12.76 -4.13
N LYS A 122 -17.72 13.89 -3.42
CA LYS A 122 -17.76 13.96 -1.96
C LYS A 122 -18.84 13.05 -1.35
N LYS A 123 -19.99 12.86 -2.01
CA LYS A 123 -21.09 12.02 -1.52
C LYS A 123 -20.80 10.52 -1.49
N LYS A 124 -19.81 10.05 -2.26
CA LYS A 124 -19.46 8.63 -2.37
C LYS A 124 -18.18 8.26 -1.60
N GLY A 125 -17.48 9.27 -1.10
CA GLY A 125 -16.19 9.10 -0.43
C GLY A 125 -15.08 8.52 -1.31
N PRO A 126 -13.94 8.17 -0.68
CA PRO A 126 -12.79 7.59 -1.37
C PRO A 126 -13.15 6.24 -1.96
N GLN A 127 -12.59 5.94 -3.13
CA GLN A 127 -12.70 4.64 -3.77
C GLN A 127 -11.32 4.20 -4.23
N VAL A 128 -11.00 2.91 -4.05
CA VAL A 128 -9.77 2.31 -4.59
C VAL A 128 -9.79 2.44 -6.10
N MET A 129 -8.65 2.84 -6.66
CA MET A 129 -8.49 3.07 -8.09
C MET A 129 -7.21 2.39 -8.59
N ASP A 130 -7.24 1.96 -9.86
CA ASP A 130 -6.04 1.56 -10.58
C ASP A 130 -5.07 2.75 -10.72
N LEU A 131 -3.77 2.51 -10.54
CA LEU A 131 -2.75 3.56 -10.50
C LEU A 131 -2.69 4.38 -11.80
N ASN A 132 -2.74 3.72 -12.97
CA ASN A 132 -2.69 4.45 -14.24
C ASN A 132 -3.91 5.34 -14.44
N LYS A 133 -5.10 4.86 -14.04
CA LYS A 133 -6.32 5.68 -14.05
C LYS A 133 -6.24 6.84 -13.06
N PHE A 134 -5.63 6.62 -11.90
CA PHE A 134 -5.43 7.66 -10.90
C PHE A 134 -4.50 8.78 -11.41
N ILE A 135 -3.35 8.41 -11.97
CA ILE A 135 -2.39 9.36 -12.56
C ILE A 135 -3.09 10.21 -13.64
N ALA A 136 -3.78 9.57 -14.58
CA ALA A 136 -4.52 10.28 -15.62
C ALA A 136 -5.57 11.24 -15.04
N GLN A 137 -6.31 10.81 -14.01
CA GLN A 137 -7.32 11.66 -13.38
C GLN A 137 -6.71 12.86 -12.64
N VAL A 138 -5.59 12.68 -11.92
CA VAL A 138 -4.90 13.79 -11.23
C VAL A 138 -4.38 14.81 -12.24
N GLN A 139 -3.83 14.36 -13.37
CA GLN A 139 -3.35 15.24 -14.44
C GLN A 139 -4.51 15.97 -15.15
N ASP A 140 -5.63 15.29 -15.39
CA ASP A 140 -6.83 15.89 -15.97
C ASP A 140 -7.45 16.96 -15.04
N ASP A 141 -7.46 16.71 -13.73
CA ASP A 141 -7.94 17.66 -12.72
C ASP A 141 -7.06 18.93 -12.71
N ALA A 142 -5.74 18.77 -12.70
CA ALA A 142 -4.79 19.89 -12.74
C ALA A 142 -4.98 20.73 -14.02
N ALA A 143 -5.07 20.09 -15.19
CA ALA A 143 -5.29 20.78 -16.46
C ALA A 143 -6.66 21.48 -16.55
N SER A 144 -7.64 21.03 -15.78
CA SER A 144 -8.99 21.62 -15.73
C SER A 144 -9.03 22.86 -14.84
N GLN A 145 -8.30 22.86 -13.72
CA GLN A 145 -8.14 24.03 -12.85
C GLN A 145 -7.43 25.19 -13.56
N ASP A 146 -6.47 24.91 -14.44
CA ASP A 146 -5.77 25.94 -15.21
C ASP A 146 -6.68 26.64 -16.26
N LYS A 147 -7.69 25.93 -16.77
CA LYS A 147 -8.51 26.38 -17.92
C LYS A 147 -9.83 27.02 -17.51
N ALA A 148 -10.38 26.61 -16.39
CA ALA A 148 -11.60 27.18 -15.85
C ALA A 148 -11.22 27.86 -14.53
N GLY A 149 -11.49 29.15 -14.37
CA GLY A 149 -11.51 29.79 -13.05
C GLY A 149 -12.58 29.22 -12.10
N ASN A 150 -13.03 27.98 -12.32
CA ASN A 150 -13.79 27.15 -11.42
C ASN A 150 -12.82 26.58 -10.39
N SER A 151 -12.98 27.03 -9.15
CA SER A 151 -12.42 26.38 -7.98
C SER A 151 -13.11 25.02 -7.78
N GLU A 152 -12.80 24.03 -8.61
CA GLU A 152 -12.93 22.67 -8.09
C GLU A 152 -12.06 22.62 -6.84
N GLU A 153 -12.67 22.26 -5.71
CA GLU A 153 -11.95 22.23 -4.45
C GLU A 153 -10.71 21.35 -4.56
N GLU A 154 -9.59 21.91 -4.10
CA GLU A 154 -8.31 21.23 -4.10
C GLU A 154 -8.42 19.93 -3.30
N LYS A 155 -8.11 18.80 -3.94
CA LYS A 155 -8.23 17.48 -3.30
C LYS A 155 -7.01 17.26 -2.39
N LEU A 156 -7.28 16.87 -1.15
CA LEU A 156 -6.25 16.52 -0.17
C LEU A 156 -6.01 15.01 -0.15
N TYR A 157 -4.77 14.64 0.14
CA TYR A 157 -4.34 13.25 0.21
C TYR A 157 -3.45 13.02 1.44
N ASP A 158 -3.65 11.90 2.13
CA ASP A 158 -2.65 11.31 3.02
C ASP A 158 -1.70 10.47 2.15
N VAL A 159 -0.46 10.92 2.00
CA VAL A 159 0.60 10.25 1.23
C VAL A 159 1.53 9.50 2.18
N TYR A 160 1.77 8.23 1.90
CA TYR A 160 2.64 7.36 2.68
C TYR A 160 3.91 7.07 1.90
N ILE A 161 5.03 7.50 2.46
CA ILE A 161 6.37 7.42 1.85
C ILE A 161 7.20 6.45 2.68
N ILE A 162 7.83 5.46 2.04
CA ILE A 162 8.71 4.50 2.71
C ILE A 162 9.90 4.19 1.81
N GLY A 163 11.10 4.17 2.39
CA GLY A 163 12.33 3.99 1.61
C GLY A 163 12.61 5.11 0.60
N GLY A 164 11.98 6.28 0.75
CA GLY A 164 12.10 7.42 -0.16
C GLY A 164 11.22 7.34 -1.40
N SER A 165 10.19 6.49 -1.42
CA SER A 165 9.22 6.40 -2.52
C SER A 165 7.79 6.38 -1.98
N ALA A 166 6.86 6.95 -2.75
CA ALA A 166 5.45 6.99 -2.38
C ALA A 166 4.78 5.65 -2.69
N LEU A 167 4.43 4.90 -1.64
CA LEU A 167 3.84 3.56 -1.76
C LEU A 167 2.30 3.58 -1.69
N MET A 168 1.72 4.58 -1.04
CA MET A 168 0.27 4.67 -0.90
C MET A 168 -0.21 6.12 -0.85
N ILE A 169 -1.29 6.42 -1.58
CA ILE A 169 -1.88 7.75 -1.68
C ILE A 169 -3.38 7.63 -1.42
N LEU A 170 -3.84 8.14 -0.28
CA LEU A 170 -5.24 8.03 0.11
C LEU A 170 -5.93 9.39 0.06
N ALA A 171 -6.97 9.49 -0.76
CA ALA A 171 -7.81 10.68 -0.80
C ALA A 171 -8.45 10.93 0.57
N ARG A 172 -8.31 12.16 1.05
CA ARG A 172 -8.78 12.59 2.37
C ARG A 172 -10.18 13.18 2.26
N GLU A 173 -11.13 12.62 3.01
CA GLU A 173 -12.38 13.32 3.29
C GLU A 173 -12.12 14.44 4.29
N LEU A 174 -12.57 15.63 3.92
CA LEU A 174 -12.62 16.76 4.82
C LEU A 174 -13.78 16.55 5.82
N PRO A 175 -13.60 16.88 7.11
CA PRO A 175 -14.68 16.78 8.09
C PRO A 175 -15.92 17.56 7.62
N ASP A 176 -17.09 16.94 7.73
CA ASP A 176 -18.36 17.65 7.62
C ASP A 176 -18.48 18.62 8.83
N ALA A 177 -18.92 19.86 8.56
CA ALA A 177 -19.17 20.89 9.56
C ALA A 177 -20.33 20.55 10.50
#